data_AF-A0A3M7LCC6-F1
#
_entry.id   AF-A0A3M7LCC6-F1
#
_cell.length_a   1.000
_cell.length_b   1.000
_cell.length_c   1.000
_cell.angle_alpha   90.00
_cell.angle_beta   90.00
_cell.angle_gamma   90.00
#
_symmetry.space_group_name_H-M   'P 1'
#
loop_
_entity.id
_entity.type
_entity.pdbx_description
1 polymer ?
#
loop_
_entity_poly.entity_id
_entity_poly.type
_entity_poly.pdbx_seq_one_letter_code
_entity_poly.pdbx_strand_id
1 'polypeptide(L)'
;MHHIAFDGWSIDIFFRELSIIYESLLLGIEPDLRPLSISYKDFALWQRDYLSGSVLSVQLDYWKTHLNGFEPLNLPLDYVRPSVVSYVGKSLSCSLSPTYLRI
;
A
#
# COMPACT_ATOMS: atom_id res chain seq x y z
N MET A 1 -6.26 -8.57 9.79
CA MET A 1 -5.91 -7.14 9.60
C MET A 1 -6.54 -6.66 8.32
N HIS A 2 -7.19 -5.49 8.33
CA HIS A 2 -7.86 -4.96 7.13
C HIS A 2 -6.92 -4.00 6.39
N HIS A 3 -6.85 -4.09 5.06
CA HIS A 3 -5.95 -3.26 4.23
C HIS A 3 -6.15 -1.74 4.37
N ILE A 4 -7.31 -1.31 4.88
CA ILE A 4 -7.57 0.10 5.19
C ILE A 4 -6.55 0.71 6.19
N ALA A 5 -5.92 -0.12 7.01
CA ALA A 5 -4.96 0.30 8.02
C ALA A 5 -3.54 -0.26 7.79
N PHE A 6 -3.32 -1.03 6.71
CA PHE A 6 -2.06 -1.75 6.47
C PHE A 6 -1.68 -1.76 5.00
N ASP A 7 -0.45 -1.35 4.72
CA ASP A 7 0.25 -1.54 3.46
C ASP A 7 1.46 -2.46 3.63
N GLY A 8 2.24 -2.65 2.55
CA GLY A 8 3.43 -3.49 2.57
C GLY A 8 4.48 -3.06 3.60
N TRP A 9 4.68 -1.75 3.78
CA TRP A 9 5.67 -1.22 4.75
C TRP A 9 5.21 -1.37 6.20
N SER A 10 3.90 -1.19 6.45
CA SER A 10 3.30 -1.28 7.78
C SER A 10 3.43 -2.67 8.38
N ILE A 11 3.43 -3.72 7.54
CA ILE A 11 3.56 -5.11 7.97
C ILE A 11 4.93 -5.36 8.62
N ASP A 12 6.01 -4.91 7.99
CA ASP A 12 7.37 -5.10 8.50
C ASP A 12 7.60 -4.35 9.82
N ILE A 13 7.05 -3.13 9.92
CA ILE A 13 7.09 -2.33 11.16
C ILE A 13 6.33 -3.05 12.28
N PHE A 14 5.12 -3.52 11.98
CA PHE A 14 4.27 -4.22 12.95
C PHE A 14 4.95 -5.47 13.50
N PHE A 15 5.50 -6.33 12.63
CA PHE A 15 6.18 -7.55 13.08
C PHE A 15 7.44 -7.25 13.89
N ARG A 16 8.22 -6.22 13.50
CA ARG A 16 9.39 -5.80 14.29
C ARG A 16 9.00 -5.36 15.69
N GLU A 17 8.00 -4.49 15.81
CA GLU A 17 7.55 -3.96 17.11
C GLU A 17 6.88 -5.03 17.96
N LEU A 18 6.13 -5.94 17.34
CA LEU A 18 5.56 -7.10 18.01
C LEU A 18 6.65 -8.00 18.61
N SER A 19 7.73 -8.28 17.87
CA SER A 19 8.86 -9.07 18.38
C SER A 19 9.54 -8.39 19.56
N ILE A 20 9.79 -7.07 19.50
CA ILE A 20 10.38 -6.30 20.61
C ILE A 20 9.50 -6.40 21.86
N ILE A 21 8.20 -6.13 21.72
CA ILE A 21 7.26 -6.21 22.84
C ILE A 21 7.26 -7.63 23.43
N TYR A 22 7.17 -8.64 22.57
CA TYR A 22 7.10 -10.02 23.01
C TYR A 22 8.35 -10.45 23.79
N GLU A 23 9.55 -10.11 23.32
CA GLU A 23 10.81 -10.39 24.00
C GLU A 23 10.92 -9.65 25.35
N SER A 24 10.56 -8.37 25.40
CA SER A 24 10.55 -7.59 26.65
C SER A 24 9.62 -8.21 27.70
N LEU A 25 8.42 -8.62 27.28
CA LEU A 25 7.46 -9.28 28.18
C LEU A 25 7.96 -10.62 28.70
N LEU A 26 8.65 -11.42 27.87
CA LEU A 26 9.26 -12.69 28.31
C LEU A 26 10.36 -12.47 29.37
N LEU A 27 11.10 -11.38 29.25
CA LEU A 27 12.16 -11.00 30.19
C LEU A 27 11.64 -10.25 31.43
N GLY A 28 10.34 -9.94 31.48
CA GLY A 28 9.73 -9.19 32.58
C GLY A 28 10.17 -7.71 32.64
N ILE A 29 10.59 -7.14 31.51
CA ILE A 29 10.98 -5.74 31.38
C ILE A 29 9.96 -4.96 30.54
N GLU A 30 9.90 -3.65 30.75
CA GLU A 30 9.03 -2.81 29.93
C GLU A 30 9.53 -2.74 28.46
N PRO A 31 8.64 -2.89 27.47
CA PRO A 31 8.99 -2.69 26.06
C PRO A 31 9.42 -1.24 25.79
N ASP A 32 10.59 -1.07 25.16
CA ASP A 32 11.05 0.23 24.68
C ASP A 32 10.69 0.41 23.21
N LEU A 33 9.55 1.07 22.96
CA LEU A 33 9.15 1.56 21.65
C LEU A 33 9.18 3.08 21.65
N ARG A 34 9.94 3.66 20.72
CA ARG A 34 9.99 5.10 20.55
C ARG A 34 8.60 5.63 20.20
N PRO A 35 8.09 6.66 20.90
CA PRO A 35 6.80 7.25 20.58
C PRO A 35 6.80 7.84 19.17
N LEU A 36 5.69 7.70 18.47
CA LEU A 36 5.51 8.30 17.14
C LEU A 36 5.41 9.82 17.27
N SER A 37 6.24 10.55 16.53
CA SER A 37 6.18 12.02 16.46
C SER A 37 4.98 12.51 15.64
N ILE A 38 4.44 11.67 14.75
CA ILE A 38 3.32 11.97 13.86
C ILE A 38 2.41 10.74 13.84
N SER A 39 1.12 10.93 14.09
CA SER A 39 0.12 9.87 13.96
C SER A 39 -0.50 9.84 12.57
N TYR A 40 -1.13 8.73 12.19
CA TYR A 40 -1.85 8.65 10.91
C TYR A 40 -3.02 9.66 10.82
N LYS A 41 -3.61 10.03 11.96
CA LYS A 41 -4.63 11.10 12.03
C LYS A 41 -4.03 12.44 11.58
N ASP A 42 -2.84 12.77 12.07
CA ASP A 42 -2.16 14.02 11.72
C ASP A 42 -1.82 14.04 10.23
N PHE A 43 -1.31 12.91 9.71
CA PHE A 43 -1.09 12.72 8.27
C PHE A 43 -2.37 12.92 7.44
N ALA A 44 -3.49 12.32 7.85
CA ALA A 44 -4.75 12.42 7.11
C ALA A 44 -5.31 13.86 7.08
N LEU A 45 -5.20 14.59 8.20
CA LEU A 45 -5.55 16.01 8.25
C LEU A 45 -4.63 16.84 7.34
N TRP A 46 -3.32 16.64 7.44
CA TRP A 46 -2.34 17.31 6.60
C TRP A 46 -2.59 17.06 5.10
N GLN A 47 -2.86 15.81 4.70
CA GLN A 47 -3.11 15.46 3.31
C GLN A 47 -4.35 16.20 2.77
N ARG A 48 -5.42 16.27 3.56
CA ARG A 48 -6.64 16.98 3.16
C ARG A 48 -6.40 18.47 2.96
N ASP A 49 -5.63 19.08 3.86
CA ASP A 49 -5.32 20.50 3.79
C ASP A 49 -4.35 20.80 2.62
N TYR A 50 -3.38 19.92 2.39
CA TYR A 50 -2.42 20.01 1.29
C TYR A 50 -3.09 19.87 -0.08
N LEU A 51 -4.02 18.92 -0.23
CA LEU A 51 -4.77 18.70 -1.48
C LEU A 51 -5.95 19.67 -1.61
N SER A 52 -5.67 20.97 -1.47
CA SER A 52 -6.64 22.05 -1.62
C SER A 52 -6.10 23.20 -2.47
N GLY A 53 -6.96 24.14 -2.84
CA GLY A 53 -6.59 25.35 -3.57
C GLY A 53 -5.80 25.09 -4.86
N SER A 54 -4.68 25.79 -5.03
CA SER A 54 -3.84 25.71 -6.22
C SER A 54 -3.14 24.37 -6.41
N VAL A 55 -2.77 23.69 -5.32
CA VAL A 55 -2.14 22.36 -5.38
C VAL A 55 -3.12 21.37 -5.99
N LEU A 56 -4.37 21.38 -5.51
CA LEU A 56 -5.41 20.53 -6.05
C LEU A 56 -5.68 20.82 -7.54
N SER A 57 -5.76 22.09 -7.93
CA SER A 57 -6.03 22.45 -9.34
C SER A 57 -4.90 21.99 -10.27
N VAL A 58 -3.63 22.21 -9.89
CA VAL A 58 -2.48 21.78 -10.70
C VAL A 58 -2.44 20.25 -10.83
N GLN A 59 -2.66 19.52 -9.74
CA GLN A 59 -2.69 18.06 -9.76
C GLN A 59 -3.84 17.54 -10.65
N LEU A 60 -5.03 18.14 -10.54
CA LEU A 60 -6.18 17.76 -11.37
C LEU A 60 -5.94 18.03 -12.86
N ASP A 61 -5.41 19.20 -13.20
CA ASP A 61 -5.14 19.56 -14.60
C ASP A 61 -4.08 18.63 -15.21
N TYR A 62 -3.04 18.29 -14.44
CA TYR A 62 -2.03 17.32 -14.84
C TYR A 62 -2.68 15.96 -15.18
N TRP A 63 -3.46 15.38 -14.26
CA TRP A 63 -4.04 14.05 -14.48
C TRP A 63 -5.10 14.03 -15.57
N LYS A 64 -5.94 15.07 -15.67
CA LYS A 64 -6.92 15.19 -16.77
C LYS A 64 -6.25 15.25 -18.13
N THR A 65 -5.12 15.95 -18.22
CA THR A 65 -4.34 16.07 -19.45
C THR A 65 -3.65 14.74 -19.78
N HIS A 66 -3.00 14.11 -18.81
CA HIS A 66 -2.25 12.86 -19.02
C HIS A 66 -3.14 11.67 -19.32
N LEU A 67 -4.36 11.65 -18.76
CA LEU A 67 -5.34 10.59 -18.98
C LEU A 67 -6.35 10.96 -20.08
N ASN A 68 -6.13 12.06 -20.81
CA ASN A 68 -6.98 12.43 -21.93
C ASN A 68 -6.91 11.34 -23.02
N GLY A 69 -8.07 10.84 -23.44
CA GLY A 69 -8.13 9.75 -24.42
C GLY A 69 -7.69 8.39 -23.87
N PHE A 70 -7.67 8.21 -22.54
CA PHE A 70 -7.46 6.89 -21.95
C PHE A 70 -8.55 5.93 -22.41
N GLU A 71 -8.12 4.81 -23.00
CA GLU A 71 -8.98 3.68 -23.35
C GLU A 71 -8.69 2.50 -22.41
N PRO A 72 -9.72 1.81 -21.90
CA PRO A 72 -9.54 0.61 -21.10
C PRO A 72 -8.73 -0.46 -21.85
N LEU A 73 -7.83 -1.13 -21.12
CA LEU A 73 -7.05 -2.21 -21.69
C LEU A 73 -7.92 -3.45 -21.96
N ASN A 74 -8.08 -3.80 -23.24
CA ASN A 74 -8.78 -5.00 -23.67
C ASN A 74 -7.81 -6.19 -23.76
N LEU A 75 -7.55 -6.82 -22.61
CA LEU A 75 -6.80 -8.07 -22.56
C LEU A 75 -7.65 -9.24 -23.07
N PRO A 76 -7.06 -10.24 -23.76
CA PRO A 76 -7.78 -11.46 -24.09
C PRO A 76 -8.14 -12.18 -22.79
N LEU A 77 -9.44 -12.40 -22.57
CA LEU A 77 -9.96 -13.11 -21.41
C LEU A 77 -10.58 -14.43 -21.84
N ASP A 78 -10.44 -15.46 -21.01
CA ASP A 78 -11.09 -16.76 -21.24
C ASP A 78 -12.62 -16.67 -21.11
N TYR A 79 -13.12 -15.70 -20.34
CA TYR A 79 -14.55 -15.50 -20.05
C TYR A 79 -14.93 -14.02 -20.04
N VAL A 80 -16.21 -13.73 -20.24
CA VAL A 80 -16.78 -12.38 -20.14
C VAL A 80 -16.61 -11.83 -18.72
N ARG A 81 -16.22 -10.56 -18.59
CA ARG A 81 -16.08 -9.88 -17.30
C ARG A 81 -17.45 -9.82 -16.58
N PRO A 82 -17.58 -10.34 -15.35
CA PRO A 82 -18.83 -10.28 -14.60
C PRO A 82 -19.14 -8.86 -14.13
N SER A 83 -20.43 -8.55 -13.96
CA SER A 83 -20.90 -7.26 -13.44
C SER A 83 -20.62 -7.06 -11.94
N VAL A 84 -20.37 -8.15 -11.21
CA VAL A 84 -20.01 -8.15 -9.79
C VAL A 84 -18.67 -8.88 -9.63
N VAL A 85 -17.73 -8.23 -8.94
CA VAL A 85 -16.40 -8.79 -8.68
C VAL A 85 -16.48 -9.76 -7.50
N SER A 86 -16.05 -11.01 -7.70
CA SER A 86 -16.05 -12.06 -6.66
C SER A 86 -14.78 -12.10 -5.81
N TYR A 87 -13.72 -11.39 -6.23
CA TYR A 87 -12.38 -11.43 -5.65
C TYR A 87 -11.71 -12.81 -5.63
N VAL A 88 -12.31 -13.83 -6.24
CA VAL A 88 -11.72 -15.17 -6.39
C VAL A 88 -10.62 -15.11 -7.45
N GLY A 89 -9.42 -15.57 -7.10
CA GLY A 89 -8.28 -15.63 -8.00
C GLY A 89 -7.35 -16.81 -7.68
N LYS A 90 -6.43 -17.10 -8.61
CA LYS A 90 -5.38 -18.11 -8.42
C LYS A 90 -4.01 -17.46 -8.62
N SER A 91 -3.08 -17.73 -7.72
CA SER A 91 -1.69 -17.33 -7.86
C SER A 91 -0.91 -18.42 -8.59
N LEU A 92 -0.16 -18.02 -9.61
CA LEU A 92 0.83 -18.87 -10.28
C LEU A 92 2.19 -18.25 -10.04
N SER A 93 3.12 -19.01 -9.47
CA SER A 93 4.49 -18.57 -9.24
C SER A 93 5.42 -19.16 -10.28
N CYS A 94 6.28 -18.33 -10.87
CA CYS A 94 7.46 -18.77 -11.60
C CYS A 94 8.70 -18.07 -11.02
N SER A 95 9.84 -18.74 -11.06
CA SER A 95 11.12 -18.17 -10.68
C SER A 95 12.04 -18.11 -11.89
N LEU A 96 12.81 -17.02 -11.97
CA LEU A 96 13.87 -16.90 -12.97
C LEU A 96 15.15 -17.49 -12.40
N SER A 97 15.89 -18.26 -13.21
CA SER A 97 17.19 -18.78 -12.79
C SER A 97 18.17 -17.62 -12.58
N PRO A 98 18.99 -17.65 -11.51
CA PRO A 98 20.02 -16.63 -11.27
C PRO A 98 21.01 -16.47 -12.43
N THR A 99 21.19 -17.50 -13.28
CA THR A 99 22.07 -17.45 -14.46
C THR A 99 21.67 -16.38 -15.48
N TYR A 100 20.41 -15.92 -15.46
CA TYR A 100 19.90 -14.87 -16.35
C TYR A 100 19.88 -13.47 -15.73
N LEU A 101 20.24 -13.34 -14.45
CA LEU A 101 20.38 -12.04 -13.77
C LEU A 101 21.82 -11.54 -13.97
N ARG A 102 22.10 -10.95 -15.13
CA ARG A 102 23.31 -10.12 -15.30
C ARG A 102 23.00 -8.73 -14.75
N ILE A 103 23.46 -8.45 -13.54
CA ILE A 103 23.64 -7.09 -13.01
C ILE A 103 25.11 -6.75 -13.13
#